data_AF-A0A7C1HMQ9-F1
#
_entry.id   AF-A0A7C1HMQ9-F1
#
_cell.length_a   1.000
_cell.length_b   1.000
_cell.length_c   1.000
_cell.angle_alpha   90.00
_cell.angle_beta   90.00
_cell.angle_gamma   90.00
#
_symmetry.space_group_name_H-M   'P 1'
#
loop_
_entity.id
_entity.type
_entity.pdbx_description
1 polymer ?
#
loop_
_entity_poly.entity_id
_entity_poly.type
_entity_poly.pdbx_seq_one_letter_code
_entity_poly.pdbx_strand_id
1 'polypeptide(L)'
;MQKNAFEIPVDLPDALWLQDHFSNYANPKSKIGLLVRQGVLYRLKRSLYMKAADARDPYVIGKAANRIYGPSYVSFIYALRWHGLIPE
;
A
#
# COMPACT_ATOMS: atom_id res chain seq x y z
N MET A 1 15.65 15.14 -11.85
CA MET A 1 14.84 14.05 -12.46
C MET A 1 13.50 14.00 -11.75
N GLN A 2 12.38 14.11 -12.47
CA GLN A 2 11.04 14.03 -11.88
C GLN A 2 10.74 12.56 -11.53
N LYS A 3 10.63 12.25 -10.23
CA LYS A 3 10.24 10.90 -9.77
C LYS A 3 8.83 10.59 -10.26
N ASN A 4 8.69 9.53 -11.05
CA ASN A 4 7.39 9.04 -11.52
C ASN A 4 6.76 8.14 -10.44
N ALA A 5 5.44 8.05 -10.43
CA ALA A 5 4.71 7.18 -9.49
C ALA A 5 5.01 5.68 -9.66
N PHE A 6 5.62 5.32 -10.78
CA PHE A 6 6.14 3.97 -11.04
C PHE A 6 7.38 3.62 -10.21
N GLU A 7 8.05 4.59 -9.59
CA GLU A 7 9.27 4.40 -8.79
C GLU A 7 9.02 4.41 -7.27
N ILE A 8 7.79 4.14 -6.81
CA ILE A 8 7.55 3.92 -5.38
C ILE A 8 8.05 2.49 -5.04
N PRO A 9 9.20 2.33 -4.35
CA PRO A 9 9.80 1.03 -4.08
C PRO A 9 9.19 0.33 -2.87
N VAL A 10 8.22 0.97 -2.20
CA VAL A 10 7.55 0.48 -1.00
C VAL A 10 6.12 0.09 -1.35
N ASP A 11 5.69 -1.10 -0.94
CA ASP A 11 4.36 -1.63 -1.29
C ASP A 11 3.23 -0.88 -0.56
N LEU A 12 3.48 -0.50 0.71
CA LEU A 12 2.52 0.15 1.60
C LEU A 12 3.07 1.45 2.20
N PRO A 13 3.28 2.50 1.39
CA PRO A 13 3.84 3.75 1.88
C PRO A 13 2.81 4.51 2.75
N ASP A 14 3.31 5.17 3.78
CA ASP A 14 2.51 6.08 4.59
C ASP A 14 2.57 7.53 4.05
N ALA A 15 1.79 8.43 4.64
CA ALA A 15 1.74 9.81 4.17
C ALA A 15 3.06 10.56 4.38
N LEU A 16 3.86 10.21 5.39
CA LEU A 16 5.12 10.88 5.68
C LEU A 16 6.15 10.48 4.63
N TRP A 17 6.28 9.17 4.40
CA TRP A 17 7.16 8.61 3.37
C TRP A 17 6.85 9.17 1.99
N LEU A 18 5.56 9.26 1.61
CA LEU A 18 5.18 9.83 0.31
C LEU A 18 5.52 11.32 0.19
N GLN A 19 5.36 12.09 1.27
CA GLN A 19 5.70 13.52 1.27
C GLN A 19 7.22 13.72 1.11
N ASP A 20 8.01 12.90 1.78
CA ASP A 20 9.48 12.89 1.64
C ASP A 20 9.90 12.44 0.23
N HIS A 21 9.32 11.36 -0.28
CA HIS A 21 9.63 10.83 -1.60
C HIS A 21 9.34 11.86 -2.72
N PHE A 22 8.24 12.61 -2.60
CA PHE A 22 7.84 13.66 -3.53
C PHE A 22 8.28 15.07 -3.11
N SER A 23 9.23 15.22 -2.17
CA SER A 23 9.73 16.52 -1.67
C SER A 23 10.24 17.46 -2.76
N ASN A 24 10.71 16.93 -3.88
CA ASN A 24 11.18 17.71 -5.04
C ASN A 24 10.04 18.38 -5.84
N TYR A 25 8.78 18.07 -5.57
CA TYR A 25 7.63 18.74 -6.17
C TYR A 25 7.26 19.97 -5.34
N ALA A 26 6.89 21.06 -6.00
CA ALA A 26 6.46 22.30 -5.33
C ALA A 26 5.31 22.08 -4.33
N ASN A 27 4.45 21.08 -4.56
CA ASN A 27 3.45 20.63 -3.61
C ASN A 27 3.34 19.09 -3.61
N PRO A 28 4.04 18.41 -2.69
CA PRO A 28 4.02 16.94 -2.59
C PRO A 28 2.62 16.38 -2.35
N LYS A 29 1.80 17.07 -1.54
CA LYS A 29 0.42 16.64 -1.24
C LYS A 29 -0.46 16.66 -2.48
N SER A 30 -0.35 17.69 -3.31
CA SER A 30 -1.06 17.77 -4.59
C SER A 30 -0.63 16.66 -5.55
N LYS A 31 0.66 16.32 -5.60
CA LYS A 31 1.15 15.19 -6.40
C LYS A 31 0.54 13.87 -5.92
N ILE A 32 0.54 13.61 -4.62
CA ILE A 32 -0.09 12.40 -4.04
C ILE A 32 -1.59 12.36 -4.40
N GLY A 33 -2.30 13.47 -4.25
CA GLY A 33 -3.72 13.57 -4.60
C GLY A 33 -3.99 13.30 -6.08
N LEU A 34 -3.13 13.79 -6.97
CA LEU A 34 -3.20 13.50 -8.41
C LEU A 34 -3.05 11.99 -8.69
N LEU A 35 -2.07 11.33 -8.06
CA LEU A 35 -1.84 9.89 -8.24
C LEU A 35 -3.01 9.05 -7.73
N VAL A 36 -3.66 9.49 -6.66
CA VAL A 36 -4.89 8.86 -6.17
C VAL A 36 -6.02 9.03 -7.16
N ARG A 37 -6.22 10.24 -7.72
CA ARG A 37 -7.24 10.50 -8.74
C ARG A 37 -7.01 9.74 -10.05
N GLN A 38 -5.75 9.51 -10.41
CA GLN A 38 -5.37 8.74 -11.61
C GLN A 38 -5.49 7.22 -11.40
N GLY A 39 -5.79 6.76 -10.19
CA GLY A 39 -5.87 5.33 -9.88
C GLY A 39 -4.51 4.61 -9.88
N VAL A 40 -3.39 5.36 -9.83
CA VAL A 40 -2.04 4.78 -9.72
C VAL A 40 -1.71 4.43 -8.27
N LEU A 41 -2.27 5.19 -7.32
CA LEU A 41 -2.11 5.00 -5.89
C LEU A 41 -3.47 4.86 -5.23
N TYR A 42 -3.71 3.77 -4.52
CA TYR A 42 -4.91 3.60 -3.71
C TYR A 42 -4.68 4.14 -2.32
N ARG A 43 -5.60 4.98 -1.84
CA ARG A 43 -5.63 5.41 -0.44
C ARG A 43 -6.53 4.46 0.34
N LEU A 44 -5.93 3.60 1.15
CA LEU A 44 -6.65 2.55 1.89
C LEU A 44 -7.29 3.09 3.17
N LYS A 45 -6.54 3.88 3.95
CA LYS A 45 -7.03 4.62 5.12
C LYS A 45 -6.22 5.89 5.34
N ARG A 46 -6.50 6.64 6.42
CA ARG A 46 -5.66 7.79 6.79
C ARG A 46 -4.21 7.33 6.96
N SER A 47 -3.30 7.95 6.21
CA SER A 47 -1.86 7.65 6.22
C SER A 47 -1.47 6.23 5.80
N LEU A 48 -2.29 5.54 5.01
CA LEU A 48 -1.95 4.25 4.42
C LEU A 48 -2.35 4.22 2.96
N TYR A 49 -1.37 3.97 2.10
CA TYR A 49 -1.55 3.87 0.66
C TYR A 49 -1.02 2.54 0.14
N MET A 50 -1.39 2.19 -1.09
CA MET A 50 -0.97 0.99 -1.79
C MET A 50 -0.86 1.33 -3.28
N LYS A 51 0.16 0.81 -3.99
CA LYS A 51 0.21 0.95 -5.44
C LYS A 51 -0.90 0.13 -6.08
N ALA A 52 -1.55 0.66 -7.10
CA ALA A 52 -2.60 -0.08 -7.80
C ALA A 52 -2.11 -1.40 -8.42
N ALA A 53 -0.83 -1.44 -8.81
CA ALA A 53 -0.18 -2.66 -9.32
C ALA A 53 -0.10 -3.79 -8.28
N ASP A 54 0.02 -3.46 -6.98
CA ASP A 54 0.18 -4.45 -5.91
C ASP A 54 -1.17 -4.93 -5.37
N ALA A 55 -2.29 -4.36 -5.83
CA ALA A 55 -3.61 -4.67 -5.31
C ALA A 55 -4.08 -6.11 -5.62
N ARG A 56 -3.33 -6.84 -6.44
CA ARG A 56 -3.56 -8.27 -6.74
C ARG A 56 -2.53 -9.20 -6.11
N ASP A 57 -1.51 -8.66 -5.44
CA ASP A 57 -0.51 -9.47 -4.73
C ASP A 57 -1.08 -9.87 -3.35
N PRO A 58 -1.36 -11.16 -3.10
CA PRO A 58 -1.97 -11.58 -1.84
C PRO A 58 -1.09 -11.29 -0.62
N TYR A 59 0.24 -11.27 -0.78
CA TYR A 59 1.17 -10.94 0.29
C TYR A 59 1.06 -9.46 0.67
N VAL A 60 0.98 -8.56 -0.32
CA VAL A 60 0.79 -7.12 -0.08
C VAL A 60 -0.59 -6.84 0.50
N ILE A 61 -1.63 -7.51 0.01
CA ILE A 61 -2.99 -7.44 0.55
C ILE A 61 -3.02 -7.89 2.02
N GLY A 62 -2.37 -9.01 2.36
CA GLY A 62 -2.26 -9.49 3.73
C GLY A 62 -1.54 -8.49 4.66
N LYS A 63 -0.44 -7.90 4.21
CA LYS A 63 0.25 -6.81 4.94
C LYS A 63 -0.66 -5.59 5.14
N ALA A 64 -1.44 -5.22 4.12
CA ALA A 64 -2.37 -4.09 4.20
C ALA A 64 -3.50 -4.38 5.20
N ALA A 65 -4.08 -5.57 5.15
CA ALA A 65 -5.14 -6.00 6.05
C ALA A 65 -4.68 -5.98 7.51
N ASN A 66 -3.47 -6.47 7.80
CA ASN A 66 -2.85 -6.37 9.13
C ASN A 66 -2.77 -4.91 9.64
N ARG A 67 -2.45 -3.95 8.77
CA ARG A 67 -2.40 -2.52 9.14
C ARG A 67 -3.78 -1.87 9.27
N ILE A 68 -4.82 -2.42 8.64
CA ILE A 68 -6.19 -1.87 8.69
C ILE A 68 -6.94 -2.39 9.92
N TYR A 69 -6.87 -3.69 10.20
CA TYR A 69 -7.78 -4.40 11.11
C TYR A 69 -7.21 -4.75 12.50
N GLY A 70 -6.12 -4.13 12.95
CA GLY A 70 -5.35 -4.57 14.14
C GLY A 70 -6.20 -5.08 15.33
N PRO A 71 -5.81 -6.17 16.05
CA PRO A 71 -4.56 -6.97 16.03
C PRO A 71 -4.41 -7.86 14.77
N SER A 72 -3.29 -8.56 14.63
CA SER A 72 -2.87 -9.35 13.45
C SER A 72 -4.03 -10.04 12.72
N TYR A 73 -4.36 -9.56 11.51
CA TYR A 73 -5.38 -10.11 10.62
C TYR A 73 -4.97 -11.49 10.07
N VAL A 74 -3.66 -11.73 9.95
CA VAL A 74 -3.11 -13.06 9.64
C VAL A 74 -3.27 -13.95 10.87
N SER A 75 -4.39 -14.65 10.93
CA SER A 75 -4.67 -15.66 11.95
C SER A 75 -3.89 -16.95 11.68
N PHE A 76 -3.76 -17.80 12.69
CA PHE A 76 -3.21 -19.15 12.53
C PHE A 76 -3.97 -19.94 11.44
N ILE A 77 -5.30 -19.83 11.41
CA ILE A 77 -6.15 -20.47 10.39
C ILE A 77 -5.82 -19.95 8.99
N TYR A 78 -5.63 -18.64 8.82
CA TYR A 78 -5.22 -18.08 7.54
C TYR A 78 -3.86 -18.63 7.08
N ALA A 79 -2.89 -18.73 7.99
CA ALA A 79 -1.58 -19.31 7.68
C ALA A 79 -1.68 -20.79 7.25
N LEU A 80 -2.47 -21.60 7.97
CA LEU A 80 -2.68 -23.00 7.60
C LEU A 80 -3.32 -23.15 6.21
N ARG A 81 -4.32 -22.32 5.89
CA ARG A 81 -4.94 -22.29 4.55
C ARG A 81 -3.95 -21.90 3.47
N TRP A 82 -3.19 -20.82 3.71
CA TRP A 82 -2.15 -20.34 2.78
C TRP A 82 -1.10 -21.41 2.46
N HIS A 83 -0.75 -22.24 3.45
CA HIS A 83 0.19 -23.35 3.28
C HIS A 83 -0.47 -24.67 2.82
N GLY A 84 -1.77 -24.69 2.54
CA GLY A 84 -2.50 -25.88 2.10
C GLY A 84 -2.64 -26.96 3.18
N LEU A 85 -2.44 -26.61 4.46
CA LEU A 85 -2.50 -27.55 5.59
C LEU A 85 -3.94 -27.83 6.05
N ILE A 86 -4.87 -26.93 5.72
CA ILE A 86 -6.32 -27.12 5.91
C ILE A 86 -7.07 -26.62 4.68
N PRO A 87 -8.29 -27.11 4.42
CA PRO A 87 -9.15 -26.58 3.36
C PRO A 87 -9.44 -25.08 3.52
N GLU A 88 -9.62 -24.43 2.37
CA GLU A 88 -10.06 -23.03 2.27
C GLU A 88 -11.52 -22.81 2.70
#